data_AF-G0X1V9-F1
#
_entry.id   AF-G0X1V9-F1
#
_cell.length_a   1.000
_cell.length_b   1.000
_cell.length_c   1.000
_cell.angle_alpha   90.00
_cell.angle_beta   90.00
_cell.angle_gamma   90.00
#
_symmetry.space_group_name_H-M   'P 1'
#
loop_
_entity.id
_entity.type
_entity.pdbx_description
1 polymer ?
#
loop_
_entity_poly.entity_id
_entity_poly.type
_entity_poly.pdbx_seq_one_letter_code
_entity_poly.pdbx_strand_id
1 'polypeptide(L)'
;TVPAIAQEFDKFVQSLKHNINDSITQEQAVEMLAQHMITKPVFDALFDEYSVVRKNPVNDAMEKIIDELANFGFDKEQKELQPFYESVQMRASGIDNAEAKQKIIVTLYDKFFRTGFKKTTDRLGIVFTPVEVVDFIVHSVDDVLRQYFGKTIASK
;
A
#
# COMPACT_ATOMS: atom_id res chain seq x y z
N THR A 1 14.55 26.09 -7.37
CA THR A 1 14.46 26.23 -8.84
C THR A 1 14.08 24.88 -9.42
N VAL A 2 13.34 24.84 -10.54
CA VAL A 2 12.89 23.62 -11.24
C VAL A 2 13.97 22.52 -11.42
N PRO A 3 15.28 22.82 -11.60
CA PRO A 3 16.32 21.79 -11.71
C PRO A 3 16.51 20.91 -10.45
N ALA A 4 16.19 21.43 -9.27
CA ALA A 4 16.37 20.69 -8.02
C ALA A 4 15.32 19.56 -7.86
N ILE A 5 14.08 19.81 -8.26
CA ILE A 5 12.99 18.82 -8.19
C ILE A 5 13.26 17.66 -9.17
N ALA A 6 13.71 17.99 -10.39
CA ALA A 6 14.01 16.97 -11.39
C ALA A 6 15.09 15.99 -10.89
N GLN A 7 16.12 16.50 -10.21
CA GLN A 7 17.17 15.67 -9.61
C GLN A 7 16.64 14.80 -8.46
N GLU A 8 15.78 15.32 -7.59
CA GLU A 8 15.17 14.50 -6.53
C GLU A 8 14.23 13.45 -7.14
N PHE A 9 13.46 13.79 -8.17
CA PHE A 9 12.58 12.84 -8.86
C PHE A 9 13.38 11.71 -9.53
N ASP A 10 14.51 12.03 -10.15
CA ASP A 10 15.41 11.01 -10.70
C ASP A 10 15.96 10.09 -9.60
N LYS A 11 16.35 10.64 -8.44
CA LYS A 11 16.75 9.81 -7.28
C LYS A 11 15.63 8.90 -6.80
N PHE A 12 14.39 9.39 -6.78
CA PHE A 12 13.22 8.59 -6.44
C PHE A 12 13.02 7.43 -7.43
N VAL A 13 13.08 7.70 -8.74
CA VAL A 13 12.97 6.66 -9.77
C VAL A 13 14.08 5.61 -9.62
N GLN A 14 15.32 6.03 -9.33
CA GLN A 14 16.43 5.09 -9.08
C GLN A 14 16.20 4.26 -7.82
N SER A 15 15.63 4.84 -6.75
CA SER A 15 15.26 4.11 -5.55
C SER A 15 14.19 3.05 -5.83
N LEU A 16 13.16 3.38 -6.62
CA LEU A 16 12.15 2.40 -7.04
C LEU A 16 12.75 1.26 -7.85
N LYS A 17 13.67 1.57 -8.78
CA LYS A 17 14.38 0.55 -9.56
C LYS A 17 15.19 -0.39 -8.68
N HIS A 18 15.95 0.19 -7.76
CA HIS A 18 16.79 -0.57 -6.84
C HIS A 18 16.01 -1.49 -5.91
N ASN A 19 14.87 -1.02 -5.38
CA ASN A 19 14.09 -1.77 -4.39
C ASN A 19 13.04 -2.71 -5.00
N ILE A 20 12.65 -2.50 -6.26
CA ILE A 20 11.55 -3.25 -6.90
C ILE A 20 12.01 -3.90 -8.20
N ASN A 21 12.28 -3.11 -9.26
CA ASN A 21 12.67 -3.62 -10.58
C ASN A 21 13.24 -2.51 -11.47
N ASP A 22 14.35 -2.79 -12.17
CA ASP A 22 14.99 -1.89 -13.14
C ASP A 22 14.09 -1.46 -14.32
N SER A 23 13.02 -2.21 -14.61
CA SER A 23 12.08 -1.92 -15.70
C SER A 23 11.15 -0.74 -15.41
N ILE A 24 11.15 -0.19 -14.20
CA ILE A 24 10.25 0.91 -13.80
C ILE A 24 10.56 2.16 -14.63
N THR A 25 9.55 2.70 -15.32
CA THR A 25 9.66 3.96 -16.06
C THR A 25 9.34 5.17 -15.18
N GLN A 26 9.73 6.37 -15.63
CA GLN A 26 9.33 7.61 -14.95
C GLN A 26 7.80 7.76 -14.88
N GLU A 27 7.09 7.38 -15.95
CA GLU A 27 5.61 7.39 -15.98
C GLU A 27 5.02 6.46 -14.91
N GLN A 28 5.57 5.25 -14.76
CA GLN A 28 5.15 4.33 -13.70
C GLN A 28 5.47 4.87 -12.31
N ALA A 29 6.60 5.57 -12.14
CA ALA A 29 6.94 6.21 -10.87
C ALA A 29 5.93 7.32 -10.51
N VAL A 30 5.45 8.10 -11.49
CA VAL A 30 4.36 9.08 -11.28
C VAL A 30 3.06 8.37 -10.90
N GLU A 31 2.70 7.28 -11.60
CA GLU A 31 1.49 6.50 -11.27
C GLU A 31 1.55 5.96 -9.84
N MET A 32 2.71 5.41 -9.42
CA MET A 32 2.91 4.92 -8.06
C MET A 32 2.81 6.02 -7.02
N LEU A 33 3.37 7.20 -7.30
CA LEU A 33 3.27 8.37 -6.42
C LEU A 33 1.80 8.80 -6.26
N ALA A 34 1.06 8.91 -7.36
CA ALA A 34 -0.36 9.28 -7.34
C ALA A 34 -1.20 8.27 -6.55
N GLN A 35 -0.92 6.97 -6.72
CA GLN A 35 -1.55 5.92 -5.93
C GLN A 35 -1.25 6.08 -4.44
N HIS A 36 0.01 6.29 -4.07
CA HIS A 36 0.42 6.47 -2.68
C HIS A 36 -0.28 7.67 -2.03
N MET A 37 -0.32 8.81 -2.72
CA MET A 37 -1.01 10.02 -2.22
C MET A 37 -2.50 9.78 -1.93
N ILE A 38 -3.13 8.92 -2.72
CA ILE A 38 -4.55 8.62 -2.61
C ILE A 38 -4.83 7.50 -1.59
N THR A 39 -3.93 6.51 -1.49
CA THR A 39 -4.08 5.37 -0.58
C THR A 39 -3.70 5.73 0.85
N LYS A 40 -2.70 6.58 1.05
CA LYS A 40 -2.13 6.86 2.37
C LYS A 40 -3.16 7.40 3.36
N PRO A 41 -3.99 8.42 3.04
CA PRO A 41 -5.00 8.91 3.99
C PRO A 41 -6.06 7.85 4.34
N VAL A 42 -6.36 6.94 3.41
CA VAL A 42 -7.26 5.79 3.63
C VAL A 42 -6.65 4.83 4.64
N PHE A 43 -5.37 4.48 4.48
CA PHE A 43 -4.65 3.62 5.41
C PHE A 43 -4.49 4.27 6.79
N ASP A 44 -4.14 5.56 6.83
CA ASP A 44 -4.03 6.32 8.08
C ASP A 44 -5.37 6.32 8.84
N ALA A 45 -6.50 6.50 8.15
CA ALA A 45 -7.84 6.46 8.74
C ALA A 45 -8.30 5.06 9.18
N LEU A 46 -7.83 3.98 8.54
CA LEU A 46 -8.15 2.59 8.92
C LEU A 46 -7.32 2.09 10.10
N PHE A 47 -6.14 2.67 10.28
CA PHE A 47 -5.13 2.18 11.17
C PHE A 47 -4.50 3.35 11.95
N ASP A 48 -5.28 3.93 12.86
CA ASP A 48 -4.86 5.01 13.79
C ASP A 48 -3.51 4.73 14.50
N GLU A 49 -3.10 3.45 14.63
CA GLU A 49 -1.87 3.02 15.29
C GLU A 49 -0.80 2.37 14.37
N TYR A 50 -0.99 2.31 13.04
CA TYR A 50 -0.01 1.66 12.16
C TYR A 50 1.24 2.52 11.91
N SER A 51 2.15 2.46 12.88
CA SER A 51 3.56 2.80 12.71
C SER A 51 4.29 1.95 11.65
N VAL A 52 3.65 0.90 11.11
CA VAL A 52 4.25 -0.03 10.14
C VAL A 52 4.41 0.61 8.75
N VAL A 53 3.50 1.51 8.34
CA VAL A 53 3.64 2.28 7.09
C VAL A 53 4.86 3.21 7.16
N ARG A 54 5.28 3.63 8.37
CA ARG A 54 6.41 4.53 8.60
C ARG A 54 7.79 3.85 8.59
N LYS A 55 7.88 2.54 8.33
CA LYS A 55 9.15 1.80 8.27
C LYS A 55 9.33 1.06 6.94
N ASN A 56 9.01 1.71 5.84
CA ASN A 56 9.26 1.19 4.51
C ASN A 56 10.15 2.20 3.74
N PRO A 57 11.38 1.84 3.34
CA PRO A 57 12.25 2.70 2.54
C PRO A 57 11.60 3.24 1.27
N VAL A 58 10.64 2.51 0.69
CA VAL A 58 9.86 2.97 -0.47
C VAL A 58 8.90 4.10 -0.07
N ASN A 59 8.23 3.97 1.07
CA ASN A 59 7.33 5.02 1.57
C ASN A 59 8.11 6.28 1.93
N ASP A 60 9.26 6.14 2.60
CA ASP A 60 10.10 7.29 2.95
C ASP A 60 10.57 8.04 1.70
N ALA A 61 10.92 7.32 0.62
CA ALA A 61 11.29 7.91 -0.65
C ALA A 61 10.10 8.61 -1.35
N MET A 62 8.89 8.06 -1.24
CA MET A 62 7.67 8.67 -1.78
C MET A 62 7.28 9.94 -1.02
N GLU A 63 7.28 9.91 0.33
CA GLU A 63 6.96 11.07 1.17
C GLU A 63 7.95 12.21 0.93
N LYS A 64 9.25 11.91 0.82
CA LYS A 64 10.27 12.93 0.54
C LYS A 64 9.99 13.67 -0.78
N ILE A 65 9.55 12.97 -1.82
CA ILE A 65 9.16 13.60 -3.08
C ILE A 65 7.88 14.39 -2.97
N ILE A 66 6.89 13.89 -2.24
CA ILE A 66 5.63 14.61 -2.03
C ILE A 66 5.87 15.92 -1.28
N ASP A 67 6.70 15.90 -0.23
CA ASP A 67 7.08 17.09 0.53
C ASP A 67 7.80 18.12 -0.35
N GLU A 68 8.74 17.67 -1.17
CA GLU A 68 9.42 18.54 -2.14
C GLU A 68 8.42 19.13 -3.15
N LEU A 69 7.46 18.35 -3.67
CA LEU A 69 6.42 18.83 -4.59
C LEU A 69 5.42 19.79 -3.91
N ALA A 70 5.10 19.58 -2.63
CA ALA A 70 4.21 20.44 -1.85
C ALA A 70 4.78 21.86 -1.73
N ASN A 71 6.10 22.01 -1.58
CA ASN A 71 6.79 23.31 -1.59
C ASN A 71 6.59 24.11 -2.89
N PHE A 72 6.14 23.47 -3.98
CA PHE A 72 5.85 24.11 -5.27
C PHE A 72 4.34 24.25 -5.56
N GLY A 73 3.48 24.00 -4.57
CA GLY A 73 2.04 24.29 -4.66
C GLY A 73 1.17 23.14 -5.15
N PHE A 74 1.59 21.89 -4.95
CA PHE A 74 0.85 20.68 -5.34
C PHE A 74 -0.41 20.38 -4.48
N ASP A 75 -0.71 21.21 -3.47
CA ASP A 75 -1.74 21.02 -2.43
C ASP A 75 -3.23 21.10 -2.88
N LYS A 76 -3.54 20.96 -4.18
CA LYS A 76 -4.88 21.35 -4.68
C LYS A 76 -5.89 20.22 -4.90
N GLU A 77 -5.48 18.97 -5.10
CA GLU A 77 -6.44 17.92 -5.50
C GLU A 77 -6.93 17.02 -4.35
N GLN A 78 -6.25 16.98 -3.20
CA GLN A 78 -6.68 16.15 -2.07
C GLN A 78 -7.95 16.65 -1.37
N LYS A 79 -8.27 17.96 -1.49
CA LYS A 79 -9.44 18.55 -0.83
C LYS A 79 -10.77 18.00 -1.35
N GLU A 80 -10.84 17.63 -2.62
CA GLU A 80 -12.05 17.05 -3.21
C GLU A 80 -12.31 15.62 -2.70
N LEU A 81 -11.26 14.92 -2.26
CA LEU A 81 -11.33 13.57 -1.69
C LEU A 81 -11.60 13.56 -0.18
N GLN A 82 -11.64 14.73 0.46
CA GLN A 82 -11.86 14.85 1.91
C GLN A 82 -13.14 14.14 2.40
N PRO A 83 -14.32 14.28 1.75
CA PRO A 83 -15.53 13.56 2.18
C PRO A 83 -15.40 12.04 2.05
N PHE A 84 -14.58 11.57 1.10
CA PHE A 84 -14.29 10.15 0.95
C PHE A 84 -13.45 9.64 2.13
N TYR A 85 -12.38 10.36 2.50
CA TYR A 85 -11.54 9.99 3.64
C TYR A 85 -12.31 9.97 4.95
N GLU A 86 -13.18 10.96 5.19
CA GLU A 86 -14.08 10.99 6.36
C GLU A 86 -15.03 9.79 6.38
N SER A 87 -15.56 9.39 5.22
CA SER A 87 -16.41 8.19 5.10
C SER A 87 -15.67 6.89 5.41
N VAL A 88 -14.37 6.80 5.07
CA VAL A 88 -13.53 5.66 5.44
C VAL A 88 -13.28 5.65 6.94
N GLN A 89 -12.90 6.80 7.50
CA GLN A 89 -12.63 6.95 8.93
C GLN A 89 -13.87 6.60 9.77
N MET A 90 -15.06 7.06 9.36
CA MET A 90 -16.32 6.71 10.03
C MET A 90 -16.60 5.21 10.00
N ARG A 91 -16.30 4.53 8.88
CA ARG A 91 -16.46 3.08 8.76
C ARG A 91 -15.42 2.30 9.55
N ALA A 92 -14.23 2.85 9.73
CA ALA A 92 -13.16 2.27 10.54
C ALA A 92 -13.36 2.49 12.04
N SER A 93 -14.00 3.60 12.42
CA SER A 93 -14.24 4.01 13.80
C SER A 93 -15.07 2.95 14.54
N GLY A 94 -14.51 2.41 15.62
CA GLY A 94 -15.15 1.39 16.46
C GLY A 94 -14.93 -0.04 16.00
N ILE A 95 -14.10 -0.29 14.99
CA ILE A 95 -13.70 -1.64 14.60
C ILE A 95 -12.40 -2.04 15.29
N ASP A 96 -12.51 -2.99 16.20
CA ASP A 96 -11.40 -3.53 16.99
C ASP A 96 -10.81 -4.86 16.45
N ASN A 97 -11.55 -5.57 15.59
CA ASN A 97 -11.14 -6.87 15.07
C ASN A 97 -10.52 -6.79 13.66
N ALA A 98 -9.51 -7.62 13.43
CA ALA A 98 -8.73 -7.64 12.19
C ALA A 98 -9.55 -8.08 10.96
N GLU A 99 -10.51 -8.98 11.13
CA GLU A 99 -11.35 -9.50 10.04
C GLU A 99 -12.23 -8.39 9.44
N ALA A 100 -12.85 -7.56 10.28
CA ALA A 100 -13.65 -6.43 9.81
C ALA A 100 -12.78 -5.36 9.11
N LYS A 101 -11.54 -5.12 9.59
CA LYS A 101 -10.58 -4.25 8.89
C LYS A 101 -10.23 -4.80 7.51
N GLN A 102 -10.01 -6.11 7.38
CA GLN A 102 -9.78 -6.76 6.09
C GLN A 102 -10.97 -6.61 5.15
N LYS A 103 -12.21 -6.82 5.61
CA LYS A 103 -13.42 -6.61 4.79
C LYS A 103 -13.53 -5.18 4.27
N ILE A 104 -13.13 -4.19 5.07
CA ILE A 104 -13.10 -2.79 4.63
C ILE A 104 -12.04 -2.57 3.55
N ILE A 105 -10.83 -3.11 3.72
CA ILE A 105 -9.77 -3.03 2.70
C ILE A 105 -10.24 -3.65 1.38
N VAL A 106 -10.85 -4.84 1.41
CA VAL A 106 -11.40 -5.50 0.22
C VAL A 106 -12.46 -4.62 -0.45
N THR A 107 -13.37 -4.06 0.34
CA THR A 107 -14.44 -3.18 -0.18
C THR A 107 -13.87 -1.89 -0.79
N LEU A 108 -12.83 -1.31 -0.19
CA LEU A 108 -12.13 -0.15 -0.71
C LEU A 108 -11.41 -0.47 -2.02
N TYR A 109 -10.75 -1.62 -2.08
CA TYR A 109 -10.12 -2.11 -3.30
C TYR A 109 -11.14 -2.23 -4.44
N ASP A 110 -12.26 -2.90 -4.21
CA ASP A 110 -13.27 -3.12 -5.24
C ASP A 110 -13.97 -1.84 -5.70
N LYS A 111 -14.32 -0.94 -4.78
CA LYS A 111 -15.13 0.24 -5.12
C LYS A 111 -14.29 1.42 -5.57
N PHE A 112 -13.15 1.64 -4.93
CA PHE A 112 -12.37 2.85 -5.12
C PHE A 112 -11.18 2.60 -6.05
N PHE A 113 -10.35 1.59 -5.79
CA PHE A 113 -9.17 1.32 -6.61
C PHE A 113 -9.50 0.82 -8.00
N ARG A 114 -10.48 -0.07 -8.12
CA ARG A 114 -10.94 -0.58 -9.43
C ARG A 114 -11.57 0.51 -10.30
N THR A 115 -12.20 1.52 -9.68
CA THR A 115 -12.86 2.62 -10.40
C THR A 115 -11.89 3.75 -10.72
N GLY A 116 -11.10 4.20 -9.75
CA GLY A 116 -10.17 5.32 -9.88
C GLY A 116 -8.85 4.98 -10.58
N PHE A 117 -8.38 3.72 -10.48
CA PHE A 117 -7.10 3.28 -11.03
C PHE A 117 -7.25 2.07 -11.94
N LYS A 118 -8.30 2.03 -12.77
CA LYS A 118 -8.66 0.87 -13.60
C LYS A 118 -7.48 0.31 -14.42
N LYS A 119 -6.71 1.16 -15.09
CA LYS A 119 -5.53 0.73 -15.88
C LYS A 119 -4.46 0.04 -15.05
N THR A 120 -4.28 0.48 -13.79
CA THR A 120 -3.26 -0.10 -12.91
C THR A 120 -3.80 -1.29 -12.14
N THR A 121 -5.07 -1.31 -11.74
CA THR A 121 -5.71 -2.49 -11.13
C THR A 121 -5.82 -3.66 -12.10
N ASP A 122 -6.14 -3.39 -13.38
CA ASP A 122 -6.14 -4.40 -14.44
C ASP A 122 -4.73 -5.03 -14.64
N ARG A 123 -3.65 -4.29 -14.29
CA ARG A 123 -2.25 -4.79 -14.31
C ARG A 123 -1.79 -5.43 -13.00
N LEU A 124 -2.29 -4.96 -11.85
CA LEU A 124 -1.86 -5.42 -10.52
C LEU A 124 -2.34 -6.83 -10.21
N GLY A 125 -3.51 -7.24 -10.73
CA GLY A 125 -3.98 -8.62 -10.61
C GLY A 125 -4.03 -9.14 -9.18
N ILE A 126 -4.42 -8.31 -8.20
CA ILE A 126 -4.48 -8.73 -6.79
C ILE A 126 -5.52 -9.83 -6.66
N VAL A 127 -5.06 -11.04 -6.33
CA VAL A 127 -5.90 -12.20 -6.09
C VAL A 127 -6.06 -12.39 -4.59
N PHE A 128 -7.31 -12.36 -4.13
CA PHE A 128 -7.64 -12.76 -2.76
C PHE A 128 -7.73 -14.29 -2.71
N THR A 129 -6.63 -14.94 -2.31
CA THR A 129 -6.59 -16.39 -2.16
C THR A 129 -7.61 -16.84 -1.11
N PRO A 130 -8.46 -17.86 -1.39
CA PRO A 130 -9.42 -18.37 -0.42
C PRO A 130 -8.74 -18.80 0.89
N VAL A 131 -9.36 -18.47 2.03
CA VAL A 131 -8.79 -18.74 3.35
C VAL A 131 -8.60 -20.24 3.57
N GLU A 132 -9.51 -21.06 3.07
CA GLU A 132 -9.47 -22.52 3.17
C GLU A 132 -8.21 -23.10 2.48
N VAL A 133 -7.76 -22.49 1.39
CA VAL A 133 -6.54 -22.89 0.68
C VAL A 133 -5.30 -22.52 1.49
N VAL A 134 -5.28 -21.30 2.04
CA VAL A 134 -4.18 -20.84 2.91
C VAL A 134 -4.09 -21.71 4.15
N ASP A 135 -5.22 -21.98 4.80
CA ASP A 135 -5.31 -22.83 5.98
C ASP A 135 -4.79 -24.23 5.69
N PHE A 136 -5.21 -24.84 4.58
CA PHE A 136 -4.71 -26.16 4.19
C PHE A 136 -3.19 -26.18 4.05
N ILE A 137 -2.60 -25.18 3.40
CA ILE A 137 -1.15 -25.08 3.21
C ILE A 137 -0.44 -24.91 4.56
N VAL A 138 -0.92 -24.01 5.43
CA VAL A 138 -0.30 -23.74 6.73
C VAL A 138 -0.31 -24.99 7.62
N HIS A 139 -1.44 -25.69 7.71
CA HIS A 139 -1.54 -26.92 8.51
C HIS A 139 -0.69 -28.04 7.92
N SER A 140 -0.71 -28.23 6.59
CA SER A 140 0.09 -29.25 5.92
C SER A 140 1.60 -29.04 6.16
N VAL A 141 2.06 -27.79 6.18
CA VAL A 141 3.46 -27.46 6.47
C VAL A 141 3.82 -27.78 7.92
N ASP A 142 2.96 -27.45 8.89
CA ASP A 142 3.22 -27.78 10.31
C ASP A 142 3.25 -29.30 10.52
N ASP A 143 2.35 -30.05 9.87
CA ASP A 143 2.31 -31.51 9.93
C ASP A 143 3.60 -32.14 9.37
N VAL A 144 4.08 -31.66 8.22
CA VAL A 144 5.35 -32.11 7.63
C VAL A 144 6.53 -31.78 8.53
N LEU A 145 6.56 -30.57 9.13
CA LEU A 145 7.62 -30.18 10.06
C LEU A 145 7.66 -31.10 11.29
N ARG A 146 6.50 -31.46 11.84
CA ARG A 146 6.40 -32.36 12.99
C ARG A 146 6.85 -33.76 12.63
N GLN A 147 6.35 -34.29 11.52
CA GLN A 147 6.57 -35.67 11.11
C GLN A 147 8.03 -35.95 10.73
N TYR A 148 8.66 -35.05 9.97
CA TYR A 148 9.96 -35.32 9.36
C TYR A 148 11.13 -34.60 10.04
N PHE A 149 10.87 -33.51 10.75
CA PHE A 149 11.92 -32.65 11.31
C PHE A 149 11.84 -32.51 12.84
N GLY A 150 10.81 -33.06 13.48
CA GLY A 150 10.57 -32.89 14.92
C GLY A 150 10.41 -31.43 15.33
N LYS A 151 10.02 -30.56 14.38
CA LYS A 151 9.83 -29.12 14.56
C LYS A 151 8.38 -28.74 14.32
N THR A 152 8.05 -27.51 14.62
CA THR A 152 6.77 -26.86 14.31
C THR A 152 7.05 -25.52 13.64
N ILE A 153 6.03 -24.90 13.04
CA ILE A 153 6.13 -23.53 12.50
C ILE A 153 6.54 -22.53 13.61
N ALA A 154 6.20 -22.81 14.87
CA ALA A 154 6.57 -21.99 16.02
C ALA A 154 7.99 -22.28 16.58
N SER A 155 8.70 -23.26 16.03
CA SER A 155 10.06 -23.58 16.47
C SER A 155 11.05 -22.49 16.05
N LYS A 156 11.86 -22.01 16.99
CA LYS A 156 12.94 -21.03 16.72
C LYS A 156 14.13 -21.63 15.96
#